data_AF-A0A3D1RS52-F1
#
_entry.id   AF-A0A3D1RS52-F1
#
_cell.length_a   1.000
_cell.length_b   1.000
_cell.length_c   1.000
_cell.angle_alpha   90.00
_cell.angle_beta   90.00
_cell.angle_gamma   90.00
#
_symmetry.space_group_name_H-M   'P 1'
#
loop_
_entity.id
_entity.type
_entity.pdbx_description
1 polymer ?
#
loop_
_entity_poly.entity_id
_entity_poly.type
_entity_poly.pdbx_seq_one_letter_code
_entity_poly.pdbx_strand_id
1 'polypeptide(L)'
;PVLSDDPQFGQPTGSDLNGGVFFPRAGYCNDPRLAAHNLQAAAQAAGAEFRFNSTVSAIHTRDGRTEGLDLNGSETIRTPVIVNAAGPHSAKISALAGIADSSAIKTRVIRH
;
A
#
# COMPACT_ATOMS: atom_id res chain seq x y z
N PRO A 1 22.67 20.85 -6.30
CA PRO A 1 22.69 19.59 -7.08
C PRO A 1 22.66 19.92 -8.58
N VAL A 2 23.61 19.37 -9.35
CA VAL A 2 23.68 19.52 -10.81
C VAL A 2 23.25 18.23 -11.50
N LEU A 3 22.89 18.31 -12.78
CA LEU A 3 22.57 17.14 -13.59
C LEU A 3 23.82 16.31 -13.89
N SER A 4 23.65 15.06 -14.29
CA SER A 4 24.76 14.12 -14.51
C SER A 4 25.69 14.47 -15.67
N ASP A 5 25.25 15.34 -16.57
CA ASP A 5 25.99 15.84 -17.74
C ASP A 5 26.74 17.16 -17.48
N ASP A 6 26.54 17.77 -16.32
CA ASP A 6 27.25 18.99 -15.92
C ASP A 6 28.70 18.63 -15.52
N PRO A 7 29.73 19.37 -15.98
CA PRO A 7 31.13 19.14 -15.57
C PRO A 7 31.37 19.20 -14.06
N GLN A 8 30.49 19.86 -13.30
CA GLN A 8 30.53 19.91 -11.84
C GLN A 8 29.92 18.66 -11.17
N PHE A 9 29.34 17.74 -11.93
CA PHE A 9 28.79 16.50 -11.39
C PHE A 9 29.89 15.66 -10.74
N GLY A 10 29.62 15.17 -9.53
CA GLY A 10 30.61 14.44 -8.72
C GLY A 10 31.63 15.31 -7.99
N GLN A 11 31.61 16.64 -8.18
CA GLN A 11 32.45 17.54 -7.37
C GLN A 11 31.88 17.68 -5.95
N PRO A 12 32.73 17.83 -4.91
CA PRO A 12 32.28 18.11 -3.56
C PRO A 12 31.43 19.38 -3.51
N THR A 13 30.17 19.28 -3.05
CA THR A 13 29.24 20.42 -3.01
C THR A 13 29.13 21.08 -1.63
N GLY A 14 29.96 20.68 -0.65
CA GLY A 14 29.89 21.16 0.73
C GLY A 14 31.08 20.73 1.58
N SER A 15 31.06 21.11 2.86
CA SER A 15 32.02 20.66 3.86
C SER A 15 31.89 19.17 4.15
N ASP A 16 32.86 18.61 4.88
CA ASP A 16 32.83 17.23 5.34
C ASP A 16 31.53 16.88 6.08
N LEU A 17 31.08 15.64 5.93
CA LEU A 17 29.92 15.12 6.64
C LEU A 17 30.27 14.94 8.13
N ASN A 18 29.52 15.61 9.01
CA ASN A 18 29.75 15.58 10.47
C ASN A 18 29.49 14.21 11.14
N GLY A 19 28.96 13.21 10.42
CA GLY A 19 28.69 11.88 10.94
C GLY A 19 27.67 11.09 10.09
N GLY A 20 27.31 9.89 10.56
CA GLY A 20 26.34 9.02 9.91
C GLY A 20 25.69 8.05 10.89
N VAL A 21 24.52 7.51 10.52
CA VAL A 21 23.81 6.49 11.30
C VAL A 21 23.90 5.16 10.57
N PHE A 22 24.46 4.15 11.23
CA PHE A 22 24.64 2.82 10.65
C PHE A 22 23.58 1.84 11.17
N PHE A 23 22.85 1.24 10.25
CA PHE A 23 21.85 0.21 10.55
C PHE A 23 22.37 -1.15 10.07
N PRO A 24 23.06 -1.95 10.91
CA PRO A 24 23.74 -3.18 10.49
C PRO A 24 22.79 -4.27 9.95
N ARG A 25 21.49 -4.13 10.22
CA ARG A 25 20.44 -5.06 9.77
C ARG A 25 19.54 -4.46 8.68
N ALA A 26 19.81 -3.24 8.24
CA ALA A 26 19.14 -2.71 7.06
C ALA A 26 19.66 -3.43 5.81
N GLY A 27 18.85 -3.41 4.76
CA GLY A 27 19.19 -4.06 3.50
C GLY A 27 18.35 -3.51 2.38
N TYR A 28 18.46 -4.16 1.23
CA TYR A 28 17.73 -3.78 0.04
C TYR A 28 16.94 -5.00 -0.46
N CYS A 29 15.66 -4.79 -0.77
CA CYS A 29 14.85 -5.78 -1.46
C CYS A 29 14.99 -5.53 -2.97
N ASN A 30 15.77 -6.39 -3.62
CA ASN A 30 16.07 -6.25 -5.05
C ASN A 30 14.89 -6.55 -5.96
N ASP A 31 13.93 -7.37 -5.51
CA ASP A 31 12.69 -7.62 -6.24
C ASP A 31 11.48 -7.66 -5.28
N PRO A 32 10.85 -6.50 -5.01
CA PRO A 32 9.67 -6.46 -4.15
C PRO A 32 8.46 -7.17 -4.75
N ARG A 33 8.40 -7.35 -6.09
CA ARG A 33 7.29 -8.07 -6.73
C ARG A 33 7.41 -9.56 -6.46
N LEU A 34 8.61 -10.13 -6.61
CA LEU A 34 8.87 -11.52 -6.27
C LEU A 34 8.66 -11.76 -4.77
N ALA A 35 9.09 -10.84 -3.90
CA ALA A 35 8.84 -10.93 -2.46
C ALA A 35 7.33 -10.99 -2.14
N ALA A 36 6.52 -10.14 -2.77
CA ALA A 36 5.07 -10.15 -2.62
C ALA A 36 4.43 -11.45 -3.16
N HIS A 37 4.90 -11.95 -4.30
CA HIS A 37 4.45 -13.23 -4.87
C HIS A 37 4.74 -14.41 -3.92
N ASN A 38 5.92 -14.44 -3.30
CA ASN A 38 6.28 -15.50 -2.35
C ASN A 38 5.36 -15.49 -1.11
N LEU A 39 5.01 -14.29 -0.62
CA LEU A 39 4.02 -14.14 0.46
C LEU A 39 2.63 -14.60 0.03
N GLN A 40 2.20 -14.25 -1.19
CA GLN A 40 0.95 -14.74 -1.76
C GLN A 40 0.93 -16.28 -1.80
N ALA A 41 1.96 -16.91 -2.37
CA ALA A 41 2.04 -18.37 -2.49
C ALA A 41 2.00 -19.05 -1.12
N ALA A 42 2.70 -18.52 -0.12
CA ALA A 42 2.67 -19.02 1.26
C ALA A 42 1.27 -18.87 1.89
N ALA A 43 0.60 -17.74 1.67
CA ALA A 43 -0.76 -17.52 2.16
C ALA A 43 -1.76 -18.47 1.49
N GLN A 44 -1.65 -18.71 0.19
CA GLN A 44 -2.48 -19.68 -0.53
C GLN A 44 -2.26 -21.10 -0.02
N ALA A 45 -1.01 -21.48 0.25
CA ALA A 45 -0.69 -22.78 0.86
C ALA A 45 -1.30 -22.92 2.28
N ALA A 46 -1.51 -21.80 2.99
CA ALA A 46 -2.22 -21.75 4.27
C ALA A 46 -3.75 -21.62 4.13
N GLY A 47 -4.30 -21.65 2.90
CA GLY A 47 -5.74 -21.63 2.63
C GLY A 47 -6.34 -20.26 2.29
N ALA A 48 -5.52 -19.23 2.07
CA ALA A 48 -6.01 -17.92 1.61
C ALA A 48 -6.39 -17.94 0.13
N GLU A 49 -7.44 -17.19 -0.23
CA GLU A 49 -7.86 -16.98 -1.61
C GLU A 49 -7.46 -15.59 -2.11
N PHE A 50 -7.02 -15.50 -3.36
CA PHE A 50 -6.66 -14.25 -4.01
C PHE A 50 -7.54 -14.03 -5.23
N ARG A 51 -8.22 -12.88 -5.29
CA ARG A 51 -9.09 -12.50 -6.40
C ARG A 51 -8.59 -11.20 -7.02
N PHE A 52 -7.99 -11.34 -8.20
CA PHE A 52 -7.49 -10.20 -8.98
C PHE A 52 -8.56 -9.75 -9.98
N ASN A 53 -8.41 -8.53 -10.50
CA ASN A 53 -9.43 -7.89 -11.35
C ASN A 53 -10.80 -7.80 -10.64
N SER A 54 -10.78 -7.69 -9.31
CA SER A 54 -11.94 -7.61 -8.43
C SER A 54 -11.94 -6.25 -7.74
N THR A 55 -12.67 -5.30 -8.30
CA THR A 55 -12.78 -3.94 -7.77
C THR A 55 -13.80 -3.91 -6.64
N VAL A 56 -13.40 -3.50 -5.44
CA VAL A 56 -14.36 -3.22 -4.36
C VAL A 56 -15.19 -2.00 -4.75
N SER A 57 -16.48 -2.21 -4.98
CA SER A 57 -17.43 -1.17 -5.42
C SER A 57 -18.31 -0.63 -4.30
N ALA A 58 -18.54 -1.42 -3.24
CA ALA A 58 -19.29 -1.01 -2.05
C ALA A 58 -18.79 -1.75 -0.81
N ILE A 59 -18.93 -1.13 0.35
CA ILE A 59 -18.74 -1.78 1.66
C ILE A 59 -20.02 -1.63 2.46
N HIS A 60 -20.57 -2.74 2.92
CA HIS A 60 -21.82 -2.79 3.66
C HIS A 60 -21.53 -2.74 5.15
N THR A 61 -22.19 -1.84 5.86
CA THR A 61 -22.10 -1.72 7.32
C THR A 61 -23.48 -1.67 7.96
N ARG A 62 -23.61 -2.25 9.16
CA ARG A 62 -24.80 -2.16 9.99
C ARG A 62 -24.38 -2.02 11.45
N ASP A 63 -25.01 -1.10 12.16
CA ASP A 63 -24.74 -0.84 13.58
C ASP A 63 -23.24 -0.60 13.88
N GLY A 64 -22.54 0.08 12.97
CA GLY A 64 -21.11 0.37 13.09
C GLY A 64 -20.17 -0.82 12.83
N ARG A 65 -20.67 -1.94 12.29
CA ARG A 65 -19.88 -3.14 11.94
C ARG A 65 -19.99 -3.45 10.45
N THR A 66 -18.93 -4.00 9.86
CA THR A 66 -18.96 -4.47 8.48
C THR A 66 -19.80 -5.75 8.36
N GLU A 67 -20.61 -5.84 7.31
CA GLU A 67 -21.39 -7.04 6.97
C GLU A 67 -20.93 -7.70 5.67
N GLY A 68 -20.19 -6.97 4.84
CA GLY A 68 -19.68 -7.46 3.58
C GLY A 68 -19.21 -6.36 2.64
N LEU A 69 -18.92 -6.74 1.41
CA LEU A 69 -18.53 -5.84 0.34
C LEU A 69 -19.03 -6.37 -1.01
N ASP A 70 -19.16 -5.47 -1.97
CA ASP A 70 -19.43 -5.83 -3.35
C ASP A 70 -18.16 -5.73 -4.21
N LEU A 71 -17.98 -6.71 -5.09
CA LEU A 71 -16.95 -6.78 -6.10
C LEU A 71 -17.57 -6.54 -7.48
N ASN A 72 -16.94 -5.66 -8.26
CA ASN A 72 -17.28 -5.34 -9.64
C ASN A 72 -18.75 -4.91 -9.86
N GLY A 73 -19.48 -4.60 -8.79
CA GLY A 73 -20.91 -4.26 -8.83
C GLY A 73 -21.87 -5.44 -9.03
N SER A 74 -21.40 -6.69 -9.07
CA SER A 74 -22.24 -7.86 -9.37
C SER A 74 -22.13 -9.00 -8.35
N GLU A 75 -21.05 -9.05 -7.57
CA GLU A 75 -20.82 -10.12 -6.60
C GLU A 75 -20.71 -9.56 -5.19
N THR A 76 -21.36 -10.19 -4.21
CA THR A 76 -21.28 -9.80 -2.80
C THR A 76 -20.54 -10.86 -1.99
N ILE A 77 -19.54 -10.42 -1.22
CA ILE A 77 -18.88 -11.23 -0.18
C ILE A 77 -19.39 -10.78 1.18
N ARG A 78 -20.02 -11.69 1.93
CA ARG A 78 -20.42 -11.45 3.31
C ARG A 78 -19.26 -11.73 4.24
N THR A 79 -18.87 -10.74 5.05
CA THR A 79 -17.80 -10.89 6.04
C THR A 79 -18.01 -9.93 7.20
N PRO A 80 -17.76 -10.37 8.45
CA PRO A 80 -17.86 -9.51 9.62
C PRO A 80 -16.67 -8.54 9.76
N VAL A 81 -15.58 -8.75 9.02
CA VAL A 81 -14.33 -7.98 9.13
C VAL A 81 -13.74 -7.70 7.75
N ILE A 82 -13.29 -6.45 7.55
CA ILE A 82 -12.57 -5.99 6.35
C ILE A 82 -11.31 -5.25 6.81
N VAL A 83 -10.16 -5.59 6.22
CA VAL A 83 -8.88 -4.90 6.46
C VAL A 83 -8.53 -4.07 5.22
N ASN A 84 -8.41 -2.75 5.38
CA ASN A 84 -8.02 -1.85 4.28
C ASN A 84 -6.50 -1.77 4.18
N ALA A 85 -5.92 -2.45 3.18
CA ALA A 85 -4.50 -2.41 2.83
C ALA A 85 -4.27 -1.80 1.43
N ALA A 86 -5.13 -0.89 0.97
CA ALA A 86 -5.13 -0.40 -0.42
C ALA A 86 -4.10 0.69 -0.75
N GLY A 87 -3.06 0.88 0.08
CA GLY A 87 -1.98 1.82 -0.16
C GLY A 87 -2.46 3.25 -0.48
N PRO A 88 -1.96 3.90 -1.54
CA PRO A 88 -2.40 5.25 -1.93
C PRO A 88 -3.91 5.38 -2.20
N HIS A 89 -4.59 4.28 -2.52
CA HIS A 89 -6.05 4.24 -2.75
C HIS A 89 -6.88 4.03 -1.47
N SER A 90 -6.23 3.93 -0.30
CA SER A 90 -6.89 3.68 0.98
C SER A 90 -8.04 4.65 1.28
N ALA A 91 -7.87 5.94 0.98
CA ALA A 91 -8.91 6.96 1.18
C ALA A 91 -10.22 6.64 0.43
N LYS A 92 -10.15 6.09 -0.79
CA LYS A 92 -11.33 5.68 -1.56
C LYS A 92 -12.06 4.52 -0.89
N ILE A 93 -11.32 3.53 -0.40
CA ILE A 93 -11.90 2.37 0.32
C ILE A 93 -12.54 2.82 1.64
N SER A 94 -11.88 3.69 2.40
CA SER A 94 -12.45 4.24 3.64
C SER A 94 -13.72 5.07 3.39
N ALA A 95 -13.80 5.78 2.26
CA ALA A 95 -15.02 6.48 1.86
C ALA A 95 -16.18 5.51 1.55
N LEU A 96 -15.91 4.38 0.88
CA LEU A 96 -16.94 3.34 0.65
C LEU A 96 -17.52 2.79 1.96
N ALA A 97 -16.73 2.76 3.04
CA ALA A 97 -17.18 2.33 4.36
C ALA A 97 -17.75 3.48 5.23
N GLY A 98 -17.86 4.71 4.70
CA GLY A 98 -18.40 5.86 5.44
C GLY A 98 -17.47 6.43 6.53
N ILE A 99 -16.17 6.10 6.50
CA ILE A 99 -15.20 6.47 7.55
C ILE A 99 -14.06 7.35 7.04
N ALA A 100 -14.24 8.05 5.91
CA ALA A 100 -13.20 8.84 5.25
C ALA A 100 -12.50 9.85 6.19
N ASP A 101 -13.25 10.46 7.11
CA ASP A 101 -12.75 11.50 8.02
C ASP A 101 -12.19 10.94 9.35
N SER A 102 -12.24 9.62 9.55
CA SER A 102 -11.77 8.99 10.80
C SER A 102 -10.24 8.83 10.88
N SER A 103 -9.54 8.95 9.75
CA SER A 103 -8.09 8.73 9.70
C SER A 103 -7.30 10.02 9.92
N ALA A 104 -6.39 10.01 10.90
CA ALA A 104 -5.41 11.08 11.10
C ALA A 104 -4.39 11.16 9.94
N ILE A 105 -4.16 10.06 9.21
CA ILE A 105 -3.23 9.98 8.08
C ILE A 105 -4.03 10.02 6.79
N LYS A 106 -3.81 11.06 5.97
CA LYS A 106 -4.43 11.22 4.65
C LYS A 106 -3.45 10.81 3.56
N THR A 107 -3.85 9.87 2.69
CA THR A 107 -3.08 9.44 1.53
C THR A 107 -3.64 10.07 0.25
N ARG A 108 -2.77 10.43 -0.69
CA ARG A 108 -3.16 10.89 -2.04
C ARG A 108 -2.39 10.09 -3.08
N VAL A 109 -3.08 9.59 -4.09
CA VAL A 109 -2.47 8.93 -5.25
C VAL A 109 -1.67 9.99 -6.03
N ILE A 110 -0.37 9.74 -6.24
CA ILE A 110 0.49 10.68 -6.97
C ILE A 110 0.63 10.28 -8.44
N ARG A 111 0.54 8.98 -8.79
CA ARG A 111 0.50 8.43 -10.17
C ARG A 111 -0.17 7.03 -10.20
N HIS A 112 -0.65 6.60 -11.37
CA HIS A 112 -1.19 5.27 -11.66
C HIS A 112 -0.13 4.36 -12.32
#